data_AF-A0AAJ8M5U2-F1
#
_entry.id   AF-A0AAJ8M5U2-F1
#
_cell.length_a   1.000
_cell.length_b   1.000
_cell.length_c   1.000
_cell.angle_alpha   90.00
_cell.angle_beta   90.00
_cell.angle_gamma   90.00
#
_symmetry.space_group_name_H-M   'P 1'
#
loop_
_entity.id
_entity.type
_entity.pdbx_description
1 polymer ?
#
loop_
_entity_poly.entity_id
_entity_poly.type
_entity_poly.pdbx_seq_one_letter_code
_entity_poly.pdbx_strand_id
1 'polypeptide(L)'
;MIGPIIQREGTKVGPDEEVYTYLVLLELRDIVKNAVSEELDGEGPFYVRHADDHWEHCLAGEDGEVKGVIDWEWAYTTSKEEAFSAPDTLLPPGLAKTDDDSTLSHREEALVAAYGSLGRPDLADCIKGGRRYSRLMSSLRHNWASVEDLRAIRKGFGIEVGQKYPMRESKEDWMGRMTLKYKDDEGLKCFLDNPVSEPQLPEGYREV
;
A
#
# COMPACT_ATOMS: atom_id res chain seq x y z
N MET A 1 21.16 27.41 8.19
CA MET A 1 20.18 28.52 8.11
C MET A 1 18.84 27.83 7.86
N ILE A 2 18.02 27.73 8.89
CA ILE A 2 16.83 26.86 8.95
C ILE A 2 15.62 27.76 8.66
N GLY A 3 14.84 27.44 7.63
CA GLY A 3 13.62 28.16 7.26
C GLY A 3 12.50 28.00 8.32
N PRO A 4 11.49 28.88 8.34
CA PRO A 4 10.58 28.98 9.46
C PRO A 4 9.56 27.84 9.48
N ILE A 5 9.38 27.25 10.68
CA ILE A 5 8.29 26.33 11.00
C ILE A 5 7.00 27.15 11.17
N ILE A 6 5.96 26.85 10.39
CA ILE A 6 4.62 27.44 10.56
C ILE A 6 3.67 26.32 11.01
N GLN A 7 3.25 26.35 12.28
CA GLN A 7 2.07 25.65 12.77
C GLN A 7 0.93 26.64 12.98
N ARG A 8 -0.22 26.43 12.33
CA ARG A 8 -1.58 26.41 12.92
C ARG A 8 -2.70 26.35 11.87
N GLU A 9 -3.67 25.48 12.18
CA GLU A 9 -5.12 25.45 11.87
C GLU A 9 -5.56 25.71 10.41
N GLY A 10 -6.12 24.65 9.80
CA GLY A 10 -6.49 24.57 8.38
C GLY A 10 -5.42 23.78 7.62
N THR A 11 -5.73 22.54 7.23
CA THR A 11 -4.76 21.60 6.63
C THR A 11 -4.21 22.21 5.33
N LYS A 12 -3.00 22.74 5.38
CA LYS A 12 -2.24 23.19 4.21
C LYS A 12 -1.85 21.96 3.40
N VAL A 13 -2.33 21.87 2.17
CA VAL A 13 -1.77 20.95 1.18
C VAL A 13 -0.77 21.78 0.38
N GLY A 14 0.49 21.80 0.85
CA GLY A 14 1.60 22.37 0.09
C GLY A 14 2.25 21.29 -0.78
N PRO A 15 3.16 21.67 -1.71
CA PRO A 15 3.85 20.76 -2.63
C PRO A 15 4.58 19.60 -1.93
N ASP A 16 4.80 19.71 -0.62
CA ASP A 16 5.40 18.66 0.20
C ASP A 16 4.58 17.37 0.19
N GLU A 17 3.24 17.44 0.12
CA GLU A 17 2.42 16.22 0.08
C GLU A 17 2.41 15.57 -1.31
N GLU A 18 2.30 16.33 -2.39
CA GLU A 18 2.39 15.77 -3.75
C GLU A 18 3.78 15.21 -4.04
N VAL A 19 4.83 15.92 -3.63
CA VAL A 19 6.22 15.42 -3.72
C VAL A 19 6.39 14.17 -2.86
N TYR A 20 5.86 14.16 -1.64
CA TYR A 20 5.91 12.98 -0.78
C TYR A 20 5.23 11.78 -1.43
N THR A 21 3.98 11.93 -1.87
CA THR A 21 3.23 10.88 -2.57
C THR A 21 3.96 10.42 -3.82
N TYR A 22 4.53 11.33 -4.61
CA TYR A 22 5.29 10.96 -5.80
C TYR A 22 6.53 10.13 -5.46
N LEU A 23 7.29 10.53 -4.43
CA LEU A 23 8.43 9.78 -3.93
C LEU A 23 8.02 8.39 -3.39
N VAL A 24 6.87 8.31 -2.70
CA VAL A 24 6.28 7.05 -2.23
C VAL A 24 6.02 6.12 -3.42
N LEU A 25 5.38 6.63 -4.48
CA LEU A 25 5.08 5.85 -5.69
C LEU A 25 6.35 5.40 -6.43
N LEU A 26 7.36 6.26 -6.54
CA LEU A 26 8.67 5.89 -7.10
C LEU A 26 9.34 4.79 -6.27
N GLU A 27 9.23 4.87 -4.95
CA GLU A 27 9.80 3.89 -4.05
C GLU A 27 9.07 2.54 -4.11
N LEU A 28 7.74 2.54 -4.09
CA LEU A 28 6.94 1.32 -4.25
C LEU A 28 7.25 0.64 -5.59
N ARG A 29 7.33 1.41 -6.67
CA ARG A 29 7.74 0.91 -8.00
C ARG A 29 9.12 0.24 -7.95
N ASP A 30 10.09 0.86 -7.28
CA ASP A 30 11.43 0.28 -7.13
C ASP A 30 11.41 -0.96 -6.25
N ILE A 31 10.64 -0.99 -5.17
CA ILE A 31 10.52 -2.17 -4.31
C ILE A 31 10.01 -3.35 -5.12
N VAL A 32 8.91 -3.18 -5.85
CA VAL A 32 8.33 -4.24 -6.67
C VAL A 32 9.30 -4.67 -7.79
N LYS A 33 9.94 -3.72 -8.49
CA LYS A 33 10.92 -4.05 -9.56
C LYS A 33 12.16 -4.79 -9.05
N ASN A 34 12.62 -4.48 -7.84
CA ASN A 34 13.82 -5.10 -7.27
C ASN A 34 13.50 -6.35 -6.44
N ALA A 35 12.22 -6.61 -6.16
CA ALA A 35 11.76 -7.87 -5.64
C ALA A 35 11.84 -8.91 -6.76
N VAL A 36 13.03 -9.47 -6.98
CA VAL A 36 13.22 -10.56 -7.93
C VAL A 36 12.48 -11.77 -7.38
N SER A 37 11.32 -12.09 -7.96
CA SER A 37 10.64 -13.36 -7.73
C SER A 37 10.13 -13.91 -9.06
N GLU A 38 10.30 -15.22 -9.26
CA GLU A 38 9.69 -15.95 -10.39
C GLU A 38 8.17 -15.75 -10.45
N GLU A 39 7.57 -15.36 -9.33
CA GLU A 39 6.16 -15.06 -9.19
C GLU A 39 5.74 -13.77 -9.92
N LEU A 40 6.49 -12.68 -9.76
CA LEU A 40 6.15 -11.38 -10.35
C LEU A 40 6.53 -11.31 -11.84
N ASP A 41 7.53 -12.08 -12.25
CA ASP A 41 8.02 -12.16 -13.63
C ASP A 41 7.43 -13.35 -14.42
N GLY A 42 6.50 -14.11 -13.83
CA GLY A 42 5.93 -15.30 -14.44
C GLY A 42 5.03 -15.02 -15.65
N GLU A 43 5.06 -15.91 -16.65
CA GLU A 43 4.19 -15.82 -17.85
C GLU A 43 2.73 -16.29 -17.58
N GLY A 44 2.38 -16.57 -16.32
CA GLY A 44 1.07 -17.03 -15.88
C GLY A 44 1.06 -18.50 -15.40
N PRO A 45 -0.13 -19.06 -15.11
CA PRO A 45 -1.46 -18.46 -15.31
C PRO A 45 -1.72 -17.26 -14.39
N PHE A 46 -2.48 -16.29 -14.89
CA PHE A 46 -2.97 -15.15 -14.12
C PHE A 46 -4.36 -15.45 -13.52
N TYR A 47 -4.65 -14.81 -12.40
CA TYR A 47 -5.89 -14.95 -11.64
C TYR A 47 -6.54 -13.59 -11.43
N VAL A 48 -7.86 -13.56 -11.29
CA VAL A 48 -8.60 -12.32 -11.03
C VAL A 48 -8.58 -12.02 -9.54
N ARG A 49 -8.17 -10.80 -9.18
CA ARG A 49 -8.34 -10.24 -7.82
C ARG A 49 -9.49 -9.23 -7.84
N HIS A 50 -10.41 -9.34 -6.87
CA HIS A 50 -11.51 -8.37 -6.71
C HIS A 50 -10.99 -6.96 -6.53
N ALA A 51 -9.96 -6.83 -5.68
CA ALA A 51 -9.28 -5.58 -5.41
C ALA A 51 -10.25 -4.45 -5.07
N ASP A 52 -11.28 -4.75 -4.30
CA ASP A 52 -12.02 -3.81 -3.46
C ASP A 52 -12.81 -4.64 -2.46
N ASP A 53 -12.12 -5.48 -1.69
CA ASP A 53 -12.70 -6.63 -0.99
C ASP A 53 -13.24 -6.27 0.40
N HIS A 54 -13.94 -5.13 0.49
CA HIS A 54 -14.66 -4.68 1.67
C HIS A 54 -15.88 -5.57 1.97
N TRP A 55 -16.29 -5.65 3.24
CA TRP A 55 -17.24 -6.68 3.69
C TRP A 55 -18.64 -6.43 3.16
N GLU A 56 -18.97 -5.16 2.90
CA GLU A 56 -20.24 -4.73 2.30
C GLU A 56 -20.40 -5.14 0.83
N HIS A 57 -19.33 -5.60 0.18
CA HIS A 57 -19.37 -6.08 -1.20
C HIS A 57 -19.72 -7.57 -1.30
N CYS A 58 -19.87 -8.26 -0.17
CA CYS A 58 -20.29 -9.66 -0.11
C CYS A 58 -21.78 -9.76 0.26
N LEU A 59 -22.57 -10.40 -0.61
CA LEU A 59 -23.95 -10.77 -0.30
C LEU A 59 -23.95 -12.06 0.53
N ALA A 60 -24.39 -11.99 1.77
CA ALA A 60 -24.56 -13.15 2.65
C ALA A 60 -26.01 -13.65 2.69
N GLY A 61 -26.19 -14.96 2.73
CA GLY A 61 -27.47 -15.60 3.06
C GLY A 61 -27.81 -15.50 4.55
N GLU A 62 -29.00 -15.98 4.93
CA GLU A 62 -29.45 -15.98 6.33
C GLU A 62 -28.55 -16.80 7.27
N ASP A 63 -27.85 -17.79 6.72
CA ASP A 63 -26.89 -18.65 7.41
C ASP A 63 -25.44 -18.11 7.39
N GLY A 64 -25.22 -16.95 6.78
CA GLY A 64 -23.90 -16.34 6.61
C GLY A 64 -23.09 -16.88 5.43
N GLU A 65 -23.66 -17.77 4.59
CA GLU A 65 -22.98 -18.22 3.38
C GLU A 65 -22.88 -17.08 2.36
N VAL A 66 -21.69 -16.88 1.78
CA VAL A 66 -21.50 -15.90 0.70
C VAL A 66 -22.20 -16.38 -0.57
N LYS A 67 -23.24 -15.65 -1.00
CA LYS A 67 -24.05 -15.92 -2.19
C LYS A 67 -23.59 -15.17 -3.44
N GLY A 68 -22.82 -14.10 -3.26
CA GLY A 68 -22.31 -13.29 -4.36
C GLY A 68 -21.33 -12.23 -3.88
N VAL A 69 -20.55 -11.71 -4.84
CA VAL A 69 -19.62 -10.60 -4.65
C VAL A 69 -19.90 -9.57 -5.75
N ILE A 70 -20.06 -8.31 -5.36
CA ILE A 70 -20.37 -7.17 -6.25
C ILE A 70 -19.22 -6.16 -6.23
N ASP A 71 -19.32 -5.13 -7.06
CA ASP A 71 -18.35 -4.01 -7.12
C ASP A 71 -16.96 -4.35 -7.68
N TRP A 72 -16.96 -5.03 -8.83
CA TRP A 72 -15.75 -5.50 -9.52
C TRP A 72 -14.99 -4.42 -10.32
N GLU A 73 -15.27 -3.12 -10.12
CA GLU A 73 -14.70 -2.06 -10.98
C GLU A 73 -13.18 -1.87 -10.80
N TRP A 74 -12.63 -2.31 -9.67
CA TRP A 74 -11.18 -2.32 -9.40
C TRP A 74 -10.50 -3.64 -9.73
N ALA A 75 -11.23 -4.62 -10.25
CA ALA A 75 -10.68 -5.95 -10.46
C ALA A 75 -9.60 -5.97 -11.54
N TYR A 76 -8.53 -6.74 -11.28
CA TYR A 76 -7.42 -6.91 -12.22
C TYR A 76 -6.89 -8.35 -12.20
N THR A 77 -6.11 -8.68 -13.23
CA THR A 77 -5.40 -9.97 -13.32
C THR A 77 -4.03 -9.87 -12.67
N THR A 78 -3.64 -10.86 -11.88
CA THR A 78 -2.35 -10.90 -11.18
C THR A 78 -1.85 -12.33 -10.90
N SER A 79 -0.72 -12.49 -10.21
CA SER A 79 -0.17 -13.76 -9.74
C SER A 79 -1.16 -14.49 -8.82
N LYS A 80 -0.89 -15.78 -8.61
CA LYS A 80 -1.72 -16.61 -7.73
C LYS A 80 -1.66 -16.09 -6.30
N GLU A 81 -0.47 -15.74 -5.82
CA GLU A 81 -0.21 -15.41 -4.44
C GLU A 81 -0.78 -14.04 -4.10
N GLU A 82 -0.79 -13.08 -5.03
CA GLU A 82 -1.52 -11.83 -4.84
C GLU A 82 -3.04 -12.06 -4.91
N ALA A 83 -3.54 -12.78 -5.91
CA ALA A 83 -4.98 -12.98 -6.11
C ALA A 83 -5.64 -13.69 -4.91
N PHE A 84 -4.93 -14.64 -4.29
CA PHE A 84 -5.40 -15.41 -3.15
C PHE A 84 -4.77 -14.98 -1.82
N SER A 85 -4.13 -13.81 -1.75
CA SER A 85 -3.77 -13.18 -0.48
C SER A 85 -5.02 -12.73 0.29
N ALA A 86 -4.89 -12.53 1.60
CA ALA A 86 -6.02 -12.18 2.46
C ALA A 86 -6.74 -10.90 1.97
N PRO A 87 -8.08 -10.90 1.90
CA PRO A 87 -8.84 -9.70 1.62
C PRO A 87 -8.74 -8.70 2.78
N ASP A 88 -8.90 -7.40 2.50
CA ASP A 88 -8.63 -6.32 3.46
C ASP A 88 -9.45 -6.47 4.76
N THR A 89 -10.67 -7.00 4.65
CA THR A 89 -11.60 -7.22 5.77
C THR A 89 -11.13 -8.22 6.81
N LEU A 90 -10.18 -9.08 6.46
CA LEU A 90 -9.64 -10.12 7.35
C LEU A 90 -8.29 -9.72 7.96
N LEU A 91 -7.70 -8.61 7.51
CA LEU A 91 -6.44 -8.11 8.04
C LEU A 91 -6.57 -7.64 9.49
N PRO A 92 -5.50 -7.72 10.30
CA PRO A 92 -5.53 -7.30 11.68
C PRO A 92 -5.68 -5.78 11.78
N PRO A 93 -6.41 -5.28 12.80
CA PRO A 93 -6.50 -3.85 13.06
C PRO A 93 -5.11 -3.31 13.40
N GLY A 94 -4.70 -2.23 12.71
CA GLY A 94 -3.40 -1.61 12.94
C GLY A 94 -2.23 -2.30 12.24
N LEU A 95 -2.46 -2.97 11.11
CA LEU A 95 -1.39 -3.51 10.25
C LEU A 95 -0.28 -2.48 9.95
N ALA A 96 -0.64 -1.21 9.78
CA ALA A 96 0.29 -0.10 9.58
C ALA A 96 1.21 0.18 10.79
N LYS A 97 0.92 -0.37 11.97
CA LYS A 97 1.67 -0.14 13.21
C LYS A 97 2.77 -1.17 13.46
N THR A 98 2.93 -2.15 12.57
CA THR A 98 3.89 -3.25 12.71
C THR A 98 4.48 -3.62 11.36
N ASP A 99 5.75 -4.05 11.36
CA ASP A 99 6.41 -4.70 10.22
C ASP A 99 6.51 -6.23 10.42
N ASP A 100 5.82 -6.79 11.42
CA ASP A 100 5.72 -8.23 11.62
C ASP A 100 4.64 -8.81 10.72
N ASP A 101 5.08 -9.55 9.70
CA ASP A 101 4.21 -10.27 8.77
C ASP A 101 4.02 -11.74 9.17
N SER A 102 4.72 -12.22 10.21
CA SER A 102 4.70 -13.63 10.62
C SER A 102 3.48 -13.99 11.47
N THR A 103 2.87 -13.00 12.13
CA THR A 103 1.70 -13.21 12.96
C THR A 103 0.42 -13.00 12.13
N LEU A 104 -0.42 -14.03 12.05
CA LEU A 104 -1.73 -13.95 11.40
C LEU A 104 -2.80 -13.44 12.37
N SER A 105 -3.84 -12.78 11.84
CA SER A 105 -5.04 -12.50 12.59
C SER A 105 -5.89 -13.78 12.75
N HIS A 106 -6.73 -13.84 13.79
CA HIS A 106 -7.70 -14.93 13.95
C HIS A 106 -8.58 -15.18 12.70
N ARG A 107 -8.86 -14.12 11.90
CA ARG A 107 -9.65 -14.23 10.67
C ARG A 107 -8.85 -14.86 9.53
N GLU A 108 -7.56 -14.53 9.44
CA GLU A 108 -6.65 -15.14 8.48
C GLU A 108 -6.38 -16.61 8.84
N GLU A 109 -6.19 -16.91 10.13
CA GLU A 109 -6.08 -18.29 10.61
C GLU A 109 -7.33 -19.11 10.26
N ALA A 110 -8.52 -18.54 10.43
CA ALA A 110 -9.77 -19.18 10.01
C ALA A 110 -9.83 -19.43 8.50
N LEU A 111 -9.38 -18.46 7.68
CA LEU A 111 -9.33 -18.63 6.22
C LEU A 111 -8.29 -19.68 5.79
N VAL A 112 -7.12 -19.71 6.42
CA VAL A 112 -6.09 -20.75 6.25
C VAL A 112 -6.67 -22.13 6.57
N ALA A 113 -7.37 -22.27 7.69
CA ALA A 113 -8.00 -23.53 8.09
C ALA A 113 -9.11 -23.95 7.11
N ALA A 114 -9.93 -23.00 6.64
CA ALA A 114 -10.97 -23.25 5.66
C ALA A 114 -10.39 -23.79 4.34
N TYR A 115 -9.35 -23.14 3.80
CA TYR A 115 -8.66 -23.65 2.60
C TYR A 115 -8.05 -25.04 2.82
N GLY A 116 -7.46 -25.30 3.98
CA GLY A 116 -6.98 -26.64 4.34
C GLY A 116 -8.09 -27.69 4.34
N SER A 117 -9.24 -27.38 4.93
CA SER A 117 -10.41 -28.28 4.97
C SER A 117 -11.01 -28.57 3.59
N LEU A 118 -10.88 -27.63 2.65
CA LEU A 118 -11.30 -27.76 1.26
C LEU A 118 -10.25 -28.43 0.36
N GLY A 119 -9.15 -28.93 0.94
CA GLY A 119 -8.08 -29.58 0.16
C GLY A 119 -7.28 -28.60 -0.70
N ARG A 120 -7.23 -27.32 -0.31
CA ARG A 120 -6.49 -26.25 -1.00
C ARG A 120 -5.38 -25.64 -0.12
N PRO A 121 -4.44 -26.46 0.39
CA PRO A 121 -3.33 -25.94 1.20
C PRO A 121 -2.47 -24.93 0.42
N ASP A 122 -2.46 -25.03 -0.91
CA ASP A 122 -1.79 -24.08 -1.80
C ASP A 122 -2.34 -22.65 -1.68
N LEU A 123 -3.65 -22.49 -1.48
CA LEU A 123 -4.26 -21.17 -1.24
C LEU A 123 -4.04 -20.70 0.20
N ALA A 124 -3.99 -21.65 1.14
CA ALA A 124 -3.65 -21.34 2.53
C ALA A 124 -2.23 -20.75 2.65
N ASP A 125 -1.29 -21.19 1.81
CA ASP A 125 0.06 -20.63 1.76
C ASP A 125 0.08 -19.22 1.13
N CYS A 126 -0.78 -18.93 0.15
CA CYS A 126 -0.97 -17.56 -0.36
C CYS A 126 -1.43 -16.59 0.74
N ILE A 127 -2.27 -17.03 1.68
CA ILE A 127 -2.66 -16.21 2.84
C ILE A 127 -1.45 -15.91 3.73
N LYS A 128 -0.65 -16.92 4.07
CA LYS A 128 0.53 -16.77 4.96
C LYS A 128 1.59 -15.84 4.37
N GLY A 129 1.82 -15.92 3.05
CA GLY A 129 2.77 -15.06 2.34
C GLY A 129 2.19 -13.74 1.83
N GLY A 130 0.88 -13.56 1.94
CA GLY A 130 0.12 -12.53 1.24
C GLY A 130 0.26 -11.12 1.82
N ARG A 131 0.80 -10.97 3.04
CA ARG A 131 0.83 -9.69 3.76
C ARG A 131 1.51 -8.56 2.98
N ARG A 132 2.56 -8.89 2.24
CA ARG A 132 3.27 -7.94 1.37
C ARG A 132 2.36 -7.30 0.32
N TYR A 133 1.43 -8.08 -0.25
CA TYR A 133 0.45 -7.60 -1.23
C TYR A 133 -0.60 -6.72 -0.57
N SER A 134 -1.12 -7.13 0.59
CA SER A 134 -2.06 -6.31 1.36
C SER A 134 -1.45 -4.95 1.73
N ARG A 135 -0.17 -4.91 2.15
CA ARG A 135 0.53 -3.64 2.45
C ARG A 135 0.71 -2.77 1.22
N LEU A 136 1.12 -3.37 0.09
CA LEU A 136 1.26 -2.66 -1.18
C LEU A 136 -0.09 -2.06 -1.62
N MET A 137 -1.15 -2.86 -1.63
CA MET A 137 -2.47 -2.43 -2.07
C MET A 137 -3.09 -1.38 -1.15
N SER A 138 -2.92 -1.50 0.17
CA SER A 138 -3.35 -0.46 1.10
C SER A 138 -2.68 0.89 0.81
N SER A 139 -1.39 0.87 0.43
CA SER A 139 -0.64 2.08 0.07
C SER A 139 -1.14 2.71 -1.24
N LEU A 140 -1.42 1.88 -2.24
CA LEU A 140 -1.88 2.33 -3.56
C LEU A 140 -3.32 2.84 -3.53
N ARG A 141 -4.23 2.18 -2.79
CA ARG A 141 -5.64 2.59 -2.68
C ARG A 141 -5.82 3.95 -2.03
N HIS A 142 -5.14 4.18 -0.91
CA HIS A 142 -5.34 5.37 -0.11
C HIS A 142 -4.43 6.53 -0.54
N ASN A 143 -3.63 6.34 -1.61
CA ASN A 143 -2.63 7.29 -2.07
C ASN A 143 -1.71 7.79 -0.94
N TRP A 144 -1.43 6.91 0.02
CA TRP A 144 -0.74 7.21 1.27
C TRP A 144 0.03 5.98 1.73
N ALA A 145 1.33 6.15 2.02
CA ALA A 145 2.09 5.24 2.86
C ALA A 145 2.93 6.07 3.85
N SER A 146 2.98 5.68 5.13
CA SER A 146 3.96 6.25 6.05
C SER A 146 5.38 5.73 5.76
N VAL A 147 6.40 6.35 6.36
CA VAL A 147 7.79 5.85 6.24
C VAL A 147 7.91 4.45 6.87
N GLU A 148 7.17 4.20 7.95
CA GLU A 148 7.06 2.89 8.59
C GLU A 148 6.39 1.86 7.68
N ASP A 149 5.32 2.22 6.97
CA ASP A 149 4.65 1.34 6.00
C ASP A 149 5.61 0.93 4.88
N LEU A 150 6.32 1.90 4.31
CA LEU A 150 7.32 1.67 3.27
C LEU A 150 8.46 0.75 3.74
N ARG A 151 8.86 0.85 5.01
CA ARG A 151 9.83 -0.06 5.60
C ARG A 151 9.25 -1.47 5.74
N ALA A 152 8.01 -1.62 6.17
CA ALA A 152 7.33 -2.91 6.26
C ALA A 152 7.17 -3.57 4.89
N ILE A 153 6.80 -2.80 3.85
CA ILE A 153 6.68 -3.28 2.47
C ILE A 153 8.02 -3.81 1.97
N ARG A 154 9.13 -3.06 2.13
CA ARG A 154 10.48 -3.56 1.79
C ARG A 154 10.76 -4.93 2.38
N LYS A 155 10.52 -5.07 3.69
CA LYS A 155 10.76 -6.32 4.42
C LYS A 155 9.89 -7.45 3.88
N GLY A 156 8.61 -7.20 3.61
CA GLY A 156 7.69 -8.17 3.02
C GLY A 156 8.09 -8.64 1.63
N PHE A 157 8.75 -7.78 0.85
CA PHE A 157 9.34 -8.11 -0.45
C PHE A 157 10.80 -8.62 -0.35
N GLY A 158 11.26 -9.01 0.84
CA GLY A 158 12.58 -9.62 1.04
C GLY A 158 13.76 -8.66 0.95
N ILE A 159 13.52 -7.34 0.91
CA ILE A 159 14.57 -6.33 0.90
C ILE A 159 15.08 -6.13 2.33
N GLU A 160 16.40 -6.21 2.51
CA GLU A 160 17.03 -6.03 3.81
C GLU A 160 16.71 -4.65 4.40
N VAL A 161 16.16 -4.66 5.62
CA VAL A 161 15.86 -3.47 6.41
C VAL A 161 16.81 -3.41 7.60
N GLY A 162 17.47 -2.27 7.81
CA GLY A 162 18.56 -2.12 8.78
C GLY A 162 18.89 -0.65 9.01
N GLN A 163 20.15 -0.31 9.26
CA GLN A 163 20.56 1.09 9.47
C GLN A 163 20.19 2.02 8.30
N LYS A 164 20.13 1.49 7.07
CA LYS A 164 19.71 2.23 5.87
C LYS A 164 18.23 2.65 5.89
N TYR A 165 17.38 1.87 6.57
CA TYR A 165 15.94 2.10 6.69
C TYR A 165 15.55 1.92 8.16
N PRO A 166 15.86 2.91 9.01
CA PRO A 166 15.70 2.77 10.45
C PRO A 166 14.21 2.65 10.81
N MET A 167 13.93 2.05 11.97
CA MET A 167 12.55 1.82 12.43
C MET A 167 11.76 3.12 12.62
N ARG A 168 12.47 4.23 12.87
CA ARG A 168 11.91 5.58 12.97
C ARG A 168 12.80 6.50 12.17
N GLU A 169 12.27 7.03 11.09
CA GLU A 169 12.85 8.09 10.27
C GLU A 169 11.80 9.19 10.17
N SER A 170 12.20 10.46 10.26
CA SER A 170 11.25 11.55 10.05
C SER A 170 10.81 11.57 8.58
N LYS A 171 9.60 12.10 8.32
CA LYS A 171 9.13 12.30 6.94
C LYS A 171 10.12 13.17 6.16
N GLU A 172 10.64 14.21 6.79
CA GLU A 172 11.57 15.17 6.21
C GLU A 172 12.91 14.54 5.84
N ASP A 173 13.50 13.74 6.74
CA ASP A 173 14.77 13.04 6.47
C ASP A 173 14.60 12.01 5.35
N TRP A 174 13.50 11.25 5.40
CA TRP A 174 13.16 10.29 4.35
C TRP A 174 12.99 11.01 3.00
N MET A 175 12.22 12.10 2.94
CA MET A 175 12.01 12.87 1.73
C MET A 175 13.33 13.42 1.19
N GLY A 176 14.17 14.02 2.03
CA GLY A 176 15.48 14.53 1.61
C GLY A 176 16.36 13.44 0.98
N ARG A 177 16.39 12.25 1.57
CA ARG A 177 17.12 11.09 1.06
C ARG A 177 16.55 10.58 -0.27
N MET A 178 15.22 10.50 -0.38
CA MET A 178 14.55 10.00 -1.58
C MET A 178 14.61 10.99 -2.74
N THR A 179 14.52 12.30 -2.47
CA THR A 179 14.77 13.36 -3.47
C THR A 179 16.17 13.26 -4.04
N LEU A 180 17.19 13.00 -3.21
CA LEU A 180 18.55 12.79 -3.70
C LEU A 180 18.68 11.51 -4.53
N LYS A 181 18.02 10.41 -4.10
CA LYS A 181 18.01 9.14 -4.84
C LYS A 181 17.41 9.29 -6.24
N TYR A 182 16.32 10.05 -6.36
CA TYR A 182 15.55 10.23 -7.60
C TYR A 182 15.79 11.57 -8.30
N LYS A 183 16.88 12.27 -7.99
CA LYS A 183 17.18 13.60 -8.54
C LYS A 183 17.16 13.70 -10.07
N ASP A 184 17.39 12.57 -10.75
CA ASP A 184 17.45 12.47 -12.20
C ASP A 184 16.11 12.05 -12.83
N ASP A 185 15.09 11.76 -12.01
CA ASP A 185 13.72 11.45 -12.47
C ASP A 185 13.01 12.72 -12.95
N GLU A 186 12.58 12.73 -14.22
CA GLU A 186 11.97 13.89 -14.86
C GLU A 186 10.64 14.30 -14.23
N GLY A 187 9.87 13.34 -13.72
CA GLY A 187 8.60 13.64 -13.04
C GLY A 187 8.85 14.33 -11.70
N LEU A 188 9.86 13.89 -10.95
CA LEU A 188 10.25 14.57 -9.71
C LEU A 188 10.74 15.99 -9.99
N LYS A 189 11.60 16.19 -11.01
CA LYS A 189 12.03 17.54 -11.42
C LYS A 189 10.84 18.44 -11.74
N CYS A 190 9.85 17.92 -12.47
CA CYS A 190 8.63 18.65 -12.79
C CYS A 190 7.90 19.14 -11.53
N PHE A 191 7.70 18.27 -10.52
CA PHE A 191 7.09 18.67 -9.25
C PHE A 191 7.91 19.71 -8.48
N LEU A 192 9.24 19.59 -8.48
CA LEU A 192 10.13 20.50 -7.77
C LEU A 192 10.23 21.89 -8.46
N ASP A 193 10.22 21.91 -9.78
CA ASP A 193 10.29 23.15 -10.58
C ASP A 193 8.94 23.90 -10.62
N ASN A 194 7.83 23.20 -10.31
CA ASN A 194 6.48 23.75 -10.32
C ASN A 194 5.80 23.53 -8.95
N PRO A 195 6.28 24.18 -7.88
CA PRO A 195 5.65 24.05 -6.57
C PRO A 195 4.21 24.54 -6.64
N VAL A 196 3.27 23.72 -6.14
CA VAL A 196 1.87 24.11 -5.99
C VAL A 196 1.82 25.35 -5.11
N SER A 197 1.48 26.49 -5.70
CA SER A 197 1.18 27.71 -4.95
C SER A 197 -0.21 27.54 -4.33
N GLU A 198 -0.51 28.33 -3.28
CA GLU A 198 -1.84 28.35 -2.66
C GLU A 198 -2.94 28.27 -3.74
N PRO A 199 -3.94 27.38 -3.58
CA PRO A 199 -5.00 27.26 -4.57
C PRO A 199 -5.65 28.63 -4.77
N GLN A 200 -5.47 29.20 -5.95
CA GLN A 200 -6.14 30.44 -6.32
C GLN A 200 -7.62 30.11 -6.49
N LEU A 201 -8.42 30.50 -5.50
CA LEU A 201 -9.86 30.40 -5.61
C LEU A 201 -10.32 31.19 -6.86
N PRO A 202 -11.21 30.62 -7.68
CA PRO A 202 -11.84 31.37 -8.75
C PRO A 202 -12.46 32.67 -8.20
N GLU A 203 -12.41 33.74 -8.99
CA GLU A 203 -13.03 35.02 -8.64
C GLU A 203 -14.48 34.80 -8.18
N GLY A 204 -14.78 35.08 -6.91
CA GLY A 204 -16.12 34.96 -6.33
C GLY A 204 -16.29 33.92 -5.21
N TYR A 205 -15.31 33.04 -4.99
CA TYR A 205 -15.30 32.19 -3.79
C TYR A 205 -14.74 32.96 -2.59
N ARG A 206 -15.56 33.16 -1.55
CA ARG A 206 -15.13 33.66 -0.23
C ARG A 206 -15.40 32.57 0.80
N GLU A 207 -14.53 32.47 1.81
CA GLU A 207 -14.83 31.69 3.01
C GLU A 207 -16.17 32.17 3.61
N VAL A 208 -17.01 31.21 3.98
CA VAL A 208 -18.32 31.44 4.62
C VAL A 208 -18.14 31.48 6.12
#